data_AF-A0A545S9T4-F1
#
_entry.id   AF-A0A545S9T4-F1
#
_cell.length_a   1.000
_cell.length_b   1.000
_cell.length_c   1.000
_cell.angle_alpha   90.00
_cell.angle_beta   90.00
_cell.angle_gamma   90.00
#
_symmetry.space_group_name_H-M   'P 1'
#
loop_
_entity.id
_entity.type
_entity.pdbx_description
1 polymer ?
#
loop_
_entity_poly.entity_id
_entity_poly.type
_entity_poly.pdbx_seq_one_letter_code
_entity_poly.pdbx_strand_id
1 'polypeptide(L)' 'MNNTLDRKVSDPDVLGSLPALKRAAAHAHERAERTQTPCWVMRNGVLIDARTGKAYLPPKPEKR' A
#
# COMPACT_ATOMS: atom_id res chain seq x y z
N MET A 1 -2.86 14.32 24.64
CA MET A 1 -2.82 12.91 25.09
C MET A 1 -3.43 12.08 23.97
N ASN A 2 -2.63 11.22 23.36
CA ASN A 2 -2.95 10.51 22.11
C ASN A 2 -3.91 9.35 22.41
N ASN A 3 -5.06 9.30 21.73
CA ASN A 3 -5.99 8.18 21.84
C ASN A 3 -6.03 7.42 20.52
N THR A 4 -5.02 6.59 20.28
CA THR A 4 -5.00 5.64 19.17
C THR A 4 -5.91 4.48 19.58
N LEU A 5 -7.17 4.51 19.15
CA LEU A 5 -8.09 3.40 19.33
C LEU A 5 -7.54 2.20 18.56
N ASP A 6 -6.87 1.29 19.27
CA ASP A 6 -6.51 -0.05 18.81
C ASP A 6 -7.81 -0.84 18.61
N ARG A 7 -8.54 -0.52 17.53
CA ARG A 7 -9.78 -1.19 17.16
C ARG A 7 -9.37 -2.57 16.65
N LYS A 8 -9.27 -3.54 17.57
CA LYS A 8 -9.11 -4.94 17.22
C LYS A 8 -10.20 -5.29 16.22
N VAL A 9 -9.79 -5.53 14.98
CA VAL A 9 -10.67 -5.97 13.91
C VAL A 9 -11.16 -7.36 14.30
N SER A 10 -12.38 -7.43 14.83
CA SER A 10 -13.01 -8.65 15.32
C SER A 10 -13.92 -9.31 14.28
N ASP A 11 -14.00 -8.72 13.09
CA ASP A 11 -14.80 -9.23 11.98
C ASP A 11 -14.17 -10.53 11.46
N PRO A 12 -14.86 -11.68 11.57
CA PRO A 12 -14.33 -12.98 11.15
C PRO A 12 -13.98 -13.05 9.66
N ASP A 13 -14.74 -12.35 8.81
CA ASP A 13 -14.51 -12.31 7.37
C ASP A 13 -13.22 -11.55 7.06
N VAL A 14 -12.97 -10.46 7.79
CA VAL A 14 -11.71 -9.70 7.67
C VAL A 14 -10.54 -10.48 8.25
N LEU A 15 -10.71 -11.18 9.38
CA LEU A 15 -9.64 -11.97 10.01
C LEU A 15 -9.18 -13.14 9.12
N GLY A 16 -10.13 -13.85 8.49
CA GLY A 16 -9.82 -14.92 7.53
C GLY A 16 -9.14 -14.43 6.27
N SER A 17 -9.39 -13.17 5.86
CA SER A 17 -8.81 -12.56 4.66
C SER A 17 -7.36 -12.10 4.84
N LEU A 18 -6.93 -11.80 6.06
CA LEU A 18 -5.62 -11.19 6.32
C LEU A 18 -4.44 -12.03 5.81
N PRO A 19 -4.38 -13.36 6.02
CA PRO A 19 -3.33 -14.20 5.43
C PRO A 19 -3.34 -14.17 3.89
N ALA A 20 -4.52 -14.16 3.28
CA ALA A 20 -4.65 -14.08 1.82
C ALA A 20 -4.16 -12.73 1.29
N LEU A 21 -4.51 -11.64 1.95
CA LEU A 21 -4.05 -10.28 1.63
C LEU A 21 -2.53 -10.16 1.74
N LYS A 22 -1.91 -10.73 2.79
CA LYS A 22 -0.45 -10.75 2.94
C LYS A 22 0.25 -11.48 1.79
N ARG A 23 -0.28 -12.64 1.38
CA ARG A 23 0.24 -13.38 0.22
C ARG A 23 0.09 -12.59 -1.08
N ALA A 24 -1.08 -12.01 -1.31
CA ALA A 24 -1.33 -11.20 -2.50
C ALA A 24 -0.39 -9.99 -2.57
N ALA A 25 -0.17 -9.30 -1.44
CA ALA A 25 0.77 -8.18 -1.34
C ALA A 25 2.21 -8.61 -1.64
N ALA A 26 2.67 -9.74 -1.09
CA ALA A 26 4.00 -10.27 -1.36
C ALA A 26 4.22 -10.56 -2.85
N HIS A 27 3.27 -11.25 -3.50
CA HIS A 27 3.35 -11.53 -4.94
C HIS A 27 3.27 -10.27 -5.81
N ALA A 28 2.46 -9.29 -5.41
CA ALA A 28 2.40 -8.01 -6.13
C ALA A 28 3.75 -7.28 -6.09
N HIS A 29 4.41 -7.29 -4.92
CA HIS A 29 5.74 -6.70 -4.75
C HIS A 29 6.81 -7.45 -5.55
N GLU A 30 6.86 -8.78 -5.46
CA GLU A 30 7.76 -9.63 -6.25
C GLU A 30 7.58 -9.40 -7.76
N ARG A 31 6.33 -9.31 -8.23
CA ARG A 31 6.02 -9.02 -9.64
C ARG A 31 6.51 -7.63 -10.04
N ALA A 32 6.33 -6.63 -9.19
CA ALA A 32 6.77 -5.25 -9.44
C ALA A 32 8.30 -5.17 -9.56
N GLU A 33 9.03 -5.88 -8.69
CA GLU A 33 10.49 -6.01 -8.78
C GLU A 33 10.91 -6.67 -10.10
N ARG A 34 10.30 -7.81 -10.45
CA ARG A 34 10.63 -8.55 -11.67
C ARG A 34 10.33 -7.77 -12.96
N THR A 35 9.23 -7.04 -12.99
CA THR A 35 8.78 -6.31 -14.19
C THR A 35 9.22 -4.86 -14.23
N GLN A 36 9.96 -4.41 -13.21
CA GLN A 36 10.35 -3.01 -13.04
C GLN A 36 9.18 -2.01 -13.04
N THR A 37 8.00 -2.47 -12.65
CA THR A 37 6.80 -1.63 -12.57
C THR A 37 6.60 -1.10 -11.14
N PRO A 38 5.93 0.05 -10.96
CA PRO A 38 5.63 0.56 -9.62
C PRO A 38 4.64 -0.33 -8.86
N CYS A 39 4.81 -0.45 -7.54
CA CYS A 39 3.84 -1.09 -6.64
C CYS A 39 3.25 -0.05 -5.70
N TRP A 40 2.10 0.52 -6.03
CA TRP A 40 1.55 1.63 -5.27
C TRP A 40 0.79 1.19 -4.02
N VAL A 41 1.11 1.80 -2.89
CA VAL A 41 0.39 1.64 -1.62
C VAL A 41 0.01 3.01 -1.05
N MET A 42 -1.16 3.10 -0.43
CA MET A 42 -1.59 4.31 0.27
C MET A 42 -1.07 4.28 1.71
N ARG A 43 -0.31 5.30 2.12
CA ARG A 43 0.20 5.45 3.49
C ARG A 43 0.02 6.89 3.94
N ASN A 44 -0.74 7.10 5.01
CA ASN A 44 -1.03 8.44 5.56
C ASN A 44 -1.56 9.44 4.51
N GLY A 45 -2.43 8.98 3.61
CA GLY A 45 -2.98 9.80 2.52
C GLY A 45 -2.02 10.09 1.36
N VAL A 46 -0.82 9.50 1.36
CA VAL A 46 0.17 9.65 0.29
C VAL A 46 0.34 8.32 -0.44
N LEU A 47 0.36 8.36 -1.77
CA LEU A 47 0.68 7.20 -2.59
C LEU A 47 2.19 6.98 -2.60
N ILE A 48 2.65 5.81 -2.20
CA ILE A 48 4.07 5.44 -2.12
C ILE A 48 4.30 4.21 -3.00
N ASP A 49 5.37 4.22 -3.78
CA ASP A 49 5.85 3.02 -4.46
C ASP A 49 6.55 2.13 -3.45
N ALA A 50 5.93 1.00 -3.07
CA ALA A 50 6.47 0.02 -2.14
C ALA A 50 7.77 -0.63 -2.63
N ARG A 51 8.08 -0.55 -3.93
CA ARG A 51 9.36 -1.04 -4.47
C ARG A 51 10.51 -0.08 -4.19
N THR A 52 10.29 1.22 -4.40
CA THR A 52 11.37 2.24 -4.32
C THR A 52 11.32 3.09 -3.06
N GLY A 53 10.23 3.00 -2.28
CA GLY A 53 9.96 3.87 -1.14
C GLY A 53 9.61 5.32 -1.50
N LYS A 54 9.52 5.65 -2.79
CA LYS A 54 9.30 7.02 -3.25
C LYS A 54 7.80 7.33 -3.28
N ALA A 55 7.45 8.53 -2.80
CA ALA A 55 6.11 9.05 -2.98
C ALA A 55 5.84 9.29 -4.47
N TYR A 56 4.59 9.11 -4.88
CA TYR A 56 4.11 9.54 -6.19
C TYR A 56 4.28 11.06 -6.31
N LEU A 57 4.97 11.48 -7.37
CA LEU A 57 5.04 12.88 -7.77
C LEU A 57 4.12 13.03 -8.98
N PRO A 58 3.02 13.79 -8.86
CA PRO A 58 2.21 14.10 -10.03
C PRO A 58 3.06 14.83 -11.07
N PRO A 59 2.83 14.61 -12.37
CA PRO A 59 3.48 15.39 -13.40
C PRO A 59 3.22 16.87 -13.15
N LYS A 60 4.24 17.71 -13.34
CA LYS A 60 4.06 19.16 -13.21
C LYS A 60 2.97 19.60 -14.19
N PRO A 61 2.06 20.50 -13.79
CA PRO A 61 1.09 21.05 -14.73
C PRO A 61 1.85 21.68 -15.88
N GLU A 62 1.56 21.23 -17.09
CA GLU A 62 2.09 21.82 -18.32
C GLU A 62 1.57 23.26 -18.39
N LYS A 63 2.48 24.24 -18.48
CA LYS A 63 2.08 25.63 -18.66
C LYS A 63 1.43 25.73 -20.04
N ARG A 64 0.11 25.93 -20.07
CA ARG A 64 -0.61 26.30 -21.30
C ARG A 64 -0.24 27.70 -21.75
#